data_AF-A0A2G6QDH2-F1
#
_entry.id   AF-A0A2G6QDH2-F1
#
_cell.length_a   1.000
_cell.length_b   1.000
_cell.length_c   1.000
_cell.angle_alpha   90.00
_cell.angle_beta   90.00
_cell.angle_gamma   90.00
#
_symmetry.space_group_name_H-M   'P 1'
#
loop_
_entity.id
_entity.type
_entity.pdbx_description
1 polymer ?
#
loop_
_entity_poly.entity_id
_entity_poly.type
_entity_poly.pdbx_seq_one_letter_code
_entity_poly.pdbx_strand_id
1 'polypeptide(L)' 'MHIKSFLISKFKNLYFYDAPSWQDKDVTGSVDAGLGFTIDAKVTVNGSSQYKVHNSKDETFYITTSTGYVVTK' A
#
# COMPACT_ATOMS: atom_id res chain seq x y z
N MET A 1 23.43 -2.39 -6.80
CA MET A 1 22.08 -2.18 -7.36
C MET A 1 21.07 -2.37 -6.24
N HIS A 2 20.54 -1.29 -5.67
CA HIS A 2 19.40 -1.41 -4.75
C HIS A 2 18.15 -1.60 -5.60
N ILE A 3 17.58 -2.79 -5.56
CA ILE A 3 16.30 -3.07 -6.19
C ILE A 3 15.28 -2.30 -5.35
N LYS A 4 14.74 -1.19 -5.88
CA LYS A 4 13.60 -0.52 -5.24
C LYS A 4 12.39 -1.43 -5.39
N SER A 5 11.85 -1.90 -4.26
CA SER A 5 10.62 -2.68 -4.27
C SER A 5 9.44 -1.77 -4.61
N PHE A 6 8.64 -2.15 -5.61
CA PHE A 6 7.52 -1.35 -6.10
C PHE A 6 6.21 -2.12 -5.98
N LEU A 7 5.16 -1.47 -5.48
CA LEU A 7 3.83 -2.03 -5.35
C LEU A 7 2.93 -1.50 -6.46
N ILE A 8 2.16 -2.37 -7.12
CA ILE A 8 1.18 -2.01 -8.15
C ILE A 8 -0.19 -2.57 -7.77
N SER A 9 -1.22 -1.74 -7.85
CA SER A 9 -2.61 -2.17 -7.64
C SER A 9 -3.12 -3.03 -8.80
N LYS A 10 -3.83 -4.13 -8.51
CA LYS A 10 -4.53 -4.96 -9.49
C LYS A 10 -5.95 -4.51 -9.78
N PHE A 11 -6.58 -3.79 -8.85
CA PHE A 11 -7.99 -3.41 -8.93
C PHE A 11 -8.18 -1.90 -8.96
N LYS A 12 -9.28 -1.45 -9.55
CA LYS A 12 -9.77 -0.08 -9.35
C LYS A 12 -10.27 0.07 -7.92
N ASN A 13 -10.12 1.29 -7.39
CA ASN A 13 -10.57 1.67 -6.06
C ASN A 13 -9.99 0.81 -4.90
N LEU A 14 -8.72 0.41 -4.97
CA LEU A 14 -8.08 -0.26 -3.83
C LEU A 14 -7.79 0.74 -2.72
N TYR A 15 -8.33 0.54 -1.52
CA TYR A 15 -8.14 1.46 -0.40
C TYR A 15 -6.70 1.52 0.11
N PHE A 16 -6.28 2.73 0.50
CA PHE A 16 -5.08 2.98 1.25
C PHE A 16 -5.37 3.86 2.47
N TYR A 17 -4.52 3.73 3.48
CA TYR A 17 -4.74 4.25 4.82
C TYR A 17 -3.67 5.28 5.17
N ASP A 18 -4.01 6.28 5.98
CA ASP A 18 -3.07 7.29 6.51
C ASP A 18 -2.29 6.79 7.75
N ALA A 19 -2.85 5.79 8.44
CA ALA A 19 -2.27 5.13 9.60
C ALA A 19 -2.20 3.59 9.41
N PRO A 20 -1.31 2.89 10.13
CA PRO A 20 -1.27 1.43 10.13
C PRO A 20 -2.51 0.87 10.85
N SER A 21 -3.60 0.70 10.11
CA SER A 21 -4.93 0.36 10.61
C SER A 21 -5.77 -0.36 9.55
N TRP A 22 -6.80 -1.07 10.00
CA TRP A 22 -7.85 -1.67 9.15
C TRP A 22 -9.22 -1.06 9.41
N GLN A 23 -9.27 0.07 10.12
CA GLN A 23 -10.53 0.75 10.45
C GLN A 23 -10.93 1.68 9.30
N ASP A 24 -12.22 1.73 9.00
CA ASP A 24 -12.75 2.59 7.93
C ASP A 24 -12.42 4.07 8.12
N LYS A 25 -12.30 4.53 9.38
CA LYS A 25 -11.95 5.92 9.72
C LYS A 25 -10.54 6.33 9.25
N ASP A 26 -9.66 5.36 9.04
CA ASP A 26 -8.25 5.59 8.65
C ASP A 26 -8.07 5.41 7.13
N VAL A 27 -9.14 5.13 6.38
CA VAL A 27 -9.12 5.11 4.90
C VAL A 27 -9.01 6.55 4.41
N THR A 28 -7.93 6.87 3.72
CA THR A 28 -7.68 8.23 3.21
C THR A 28 -7.88 8.35 1.70
N GLY A 29 -8.09 7.23 1.00
CA GLY A 29 -8.37 7.24 -0.43
C GLY A 29 -8.32 5.87 -1.07
N SER A 30 -8.40 5.86 -2.40
CA SER A 30 -8.30 4.65 -3.20
C SER A 30 -7.40 4.84 -4.41
N VAL A 31 -6.69 3.79 -4.80
CA VAL A 31 -5.79 3.77 -5.96
C VAL A 31 -6.38 2.93 -7.09
N ASP A 32 -6.28 3.43 -8.32
CA ASP A 32 -6.68 2.71 -9.52
C ASP A 32 -5.69 1.62 -9.92
N ALA A 33 -6.17 0.64 -10.70
CA ALA A 33 -5.34 -0.44 -11.21
C ALA A 33 -4.16 0.10 -12.04
N GLY A 34 -2.98 -0.51 -11.87
CA GLY A 34 -1.77 -0.14 -12.59
C GLY A 34 -0.98 1.03 -12.00
N LEU A 35 -1.56 1.79 -11.08
CA LEU A 35 -0.83 2.78 -10.29
C LEU A 35 -0.05 2.09 -9.17
N GLY A 36 1.03 2.74 -8.72
CA GLY A 36 1.93 2.14 -7.77
C GLY A 36 2.74 3.10 -6.91
N PHE A 37 3.44 2.50 -5.95
CA PHE A 37 4.16 3.17 -4.89
C PHE A 37 5.49 2.47 -4.60
N THR A 38 6.45 3.19 -4.04
CA THR A 38 7.67 2.58 -3.50
C THR A 38 7.36 1.96 -2.15
N ILE A 39 7.83 0.74 -1.90
CA ILE A 39 7.66 0.07 -0.60
C ILE A 39 8.81 0.48 0.33
N ASP A 40 8.47 1.03 1.48
CA ASP A 40 9.43 1.36 2.55
C ASP A 40 9.60 0.22 3.55
N ALA A 41 8.48 -0.40 3.93
CA ALA A 41 8.47 -1.46 4.94
C ALA A 41 7.24 -2.34 4.82
N LYS A 42 7.29 -3.50 5.48
CA LYS A 42 6.12 -4.32 5.78
C LYS A 42 5.84 -4.23 7.27
N VAL A 43 4.59 -3.95 7.64
CA VAL A 43 4.14 -3.81 9.04
C VAL A 43 3.01 -4.78 9.33
N THR A 44 2.84 -5.18 10.60
CA THR A 44 1.73 -6.04 11.04
C THR A 44 0.78 -5.24 11.92
N VAL A 45 -0.50 -5.26 11.58
CA VAL A 45 -1.58 -4.53 12.23
C VAL A 45 -2.70 -5.53 12.55
N ASN A 46 -3.01 -5.70 13.83
CA ASN A 46 -4.04 -6.64 14.31
C ASN A 46 -3.95 -8.04 13.68
N GLY A 47 -2.73 -8.57 13.54
CA GLY A 47 -2.47 -9.91 12.97
C GLY A 47 -2.44 -9.98 11.44
N SER A 48 -2.77 -8.90 10.71
CA SER A 48 -2.70 -8.82 9.24
C SER A 48 -1.62 -7.85 8.78
N SER A 49 -0.96 -8.14 7.65
CA SER A 49 0.16 -7.32 7.16
C SER A 49 -0.28 -6.20 6.21
N GLN A 50 0.42 -5.06 6.27
CA GLN A 50 0.35 -3.95 5.32
C GLN A 50 1.75 -3.61 4.81
N TYR A 51 1.82 -3.01 3.63
CA TYR A 51 3.01 -2.29 3.17
C TYR A 51 2.90 -0.83 3.59
N LYS A 52 3.96 -0.32 4.21
CA LYS A 52 4.22 1.13 4.27
C LYS A 52 4.83 1.54 2.94
N VAL A 53 4.19 2.48 2.26
CA VAL A 53 4.59 2.91 0.93
C VAL A 53 4.64 4.43 0.84
N HIS A 54 5.44 4.96 -0.10
CA HIS A 54 5.40 6.38 -0.45
C HIS A 54 5.15 6.61 -1.95
N ASN A 55 4.47 7.70 -2.25
CA ASN A 55 4.26 8.16 -3.63
C ASN A 55 5.41 9.08 -4.11
N SER A 56 5.32 9.60 -5.33
CA SER A 56 6.34 10.51 -5.89
C SER A 56 6.45 11.88 -5.21
N LYS A 57 5.57 12.17 -4.25
CA LYS A 57 5.58 13.40 -3.42
C LYS A 57 6.05 13.13 -1.99
N ASP A 58 6.63 11.95 -1.73
CA ASP A 58 7.07 11.49 -0.40
C ASP A 58 5.93 11.37 0.64
N GLU A 59 4.67 11.35 0.21
CA GLU A 59 3.53 11.09 1.09
C GLU A 59 3.47 9.60 1.43
N THR A 60 3.37 9.29 2.73
CA THR A 60 3.35 7.93 3.25
C THR A 60 1.92 7.41 3.39
N PHE A 61 1.70 6.18 2.96
CA PHE A 61 0.43 5.46 3.11
C PHE A 61 0.65 4.02 3.51
N TYR A 62 -0.45 3.36 3.87
CA TYR A 62 -0.48 1.93 4.15
C TYR A 62 -1.44 1.23 3.21
N ILE A 63 -1.05 0.07 2.69
CA ILE A 63 -1.85 -0.70 1.72
C ILE A 63 -1.74 -2.20 2.01
N THR A 64 -2.75 -2.98 1.62
CA THR A 64 -2.76 -4.43 1.85
C THR A 64 -1.56 -5.15 1.20
N THR A 65 -1.02 -6.16 1.89
CA THR A 65 -0.03 -7.08 1.30
C THR A 65 -0.66 -8.25 0.56
N SER A 66 -1.99 -8.31 0.49
CA SER A 66 -2.68 -9.44 -0.13
C SER A 66 -2.37 -9.50 -1.62
N THR A 67 -1.70 -10.58 -2.03
CA THR A 67 -1.28 -10.82 -3.43
C THR A 67 -2.48 -10.95 -4.38
N GLY A 68 -3.69 -11.12 -3.85
CA GLY A 68 -4.93 -11.00 -4.65
C GLY A 68 -5.14 -9.59 -5.19
N TYR A 69 -4.74 -8.55 -4.43
CA TYR A 69 -5.03 -7.14 -4.73
C TYR A 69 -3.82 -6.36 -5.24
N VAL A 70 -2.60 -6.80 -4.92
CA VAL A 70 -1.37 -6.09 -5.29
C VAL A 70 -0.35 -7.01 -5.96
N VAL A 71 0.53 -6.41 -6.75
CA VAL A 71 1.76 -7.04 -7.27
C VAL A 71 2.95 -6.27 -6.72
N THR A 72 3.95 -6.98 -6.20
CA THR A 72 5.24 -6.40 -5.83
C THR A 72 6.29 -6.74 -6.88
N LYS A 73 7.15 -5.79 -7.24
CA LYS A 73 8.29 -5.95 -8.15
C LYS A 73 9.60 -5.61 -7.46
#